data_AF-A0A918MH47-F1
#
_entry.id   AF-A0A918MH47-F1
#
_cell.length_a   1.000
_cell.length_b   1.000
_cell.length_c   1.000
_cell.angle_alpha   90.00
_cell.angle_beta   90.00
_cell.angle_gamma   90.00
#
_symmetry.space_group_name_H-M   'P 1'
#
loop_
_entity.id
_entity.type
_entity.pdbx_description
1 polymer ?
#
loop_
_entity_poly.entity_id
_entity_poly.type
_entity_poly.pdbx_seq_one_letter_code
_entity_poly.pdbx_strand_id
1 'polypeptide(L)'
;MTITALEQYAIELVNRARLDPLAEARRFGFDLNAGLSPGTIDGTARQVLAPNELLAAAANRHGEWIDSTDTFSHYEGSATNSYYDPGDRMSMAGYSFVRSWSWGENIALVDVETRSAEDAITAMHRNWLFSAAHRAAMFQSDFRELGYAQVMGRYSGMDVSIGVQNFAHSGTAAFVTGVVYNDRNGDASYSVGEGRSGIGLRILDGDSTTSAEAGGYALGGTLGSTVTLQIGYGADRTLLRTSLVDGNVKVDVANGNLLRVAGDVTLLDGSAISNVTALGRSESDLTGNGAANVLVGSGARNVLRGEGGNDVLRGGAGWDQLRGGAGADVLDGGGGNDRLNGGAGNDRLIGGGGADGFVLQTGGGADRIVDFRLAHGDWLQLDDALWSGTLTASQVVGRHADIVSGGVLFDFGGGDRLFLQDVTTLNGLAAAIDII
;
A
#
# COMPACT_ATOMS: atom_id res chain seq x y z
N MET A 1 22.05 5.85 3.20
CA MET A 1 21.87 4.42 3.50
C MET A 1 22.74 3.61 2.54
N THR A 2 23.51 2.64 3.02
CA THR A 2 24.33 1.70 2.22
C THR A 2 23.64 0.35 2.16
N ILE A 3 22.59 0.25 1.34
CA ILE A 3 21.92 -1.02 1.04
C ILE A 3 22.24 -1.42 -0.41
N THR A 4 22.63 -2.69 -0.60
CA THR A 4 22.90 -3.27 -1.91
C THR A 4 21.59 -3.59 -2.65
N ALA A 5 21.66 -3.78 -3.97
CA ALA A 5 20.48 -4.12 -4.76
C ALA A 5 19.86 -5.48 -4.37
N LEU A 6 20.69 -6.44 -3.97
CA LEU A 6 20.26 -7.77 -3.51
C LEU A 6 19.58 -7.69 -2.14
N GLU A 7 20.14 -6.94 -1.20
CA GLU A 7 19.49 -6.71 0.11
C GLU A 7 18.16 -5.99 -0.05
N GLN A 8 18.11 -4.95 -0.90
CA GLN A 8 16.85 -4.25 -1.17
C GLN A 8 15.82 -5.20 -1.76
N TYR A 9 16.20 -6.03 -2.73
CA TYR A 9 15.31 -7.03 -3.32
C TYR A 9 14.75 -8.00 -2.26
N ALA A 10 15.60 -8.53 -1.38
CA ALA A 10 15.16 -9.40 -0.29
C ALA A 10 14.17 -8.72 0.67
N ILE A 11 14.42 -7.46 1.03
CA ILE A 11 13.54 -6.66 1.90
C ILE A 11 12.19 -6.40 1.21
N GLU A 12 12.19 -6.11 -0.09
CA GLU A 12 10.97 -5.88 -0.85
C GLU A 12 10.12 -7.14 -1.02
N LEU A 13 10.74 -8.33 -1.12
CA LEU A 13 10.01 -9.60 -1.07
C LEU A 13 9.30 -9.80 0.27
N VAL A 14 9.96 -9.47 1.39
CA VAL A 14 9.35 -9.53 2.73
C VAL A 14 8.21 -8.52 2.86
N ASN A 15 8.42 -7.28 2.45
CA ASN A 15 7.39 -6.24 2.51
C ASN A 15 6.19 -6.56 1.62
N ARG A 16 6.41 -7.11 0.42
CA ARG A 16 5.31 -7.59 -0.46
C ARG A 16 4.51 -8.69 0.23
N ALA A 17 5.20 -9.67 0.83
CA ALA A 17 4.54 -10.74 1.58
C ALA A 17 3.71 -10.18 2.74
N ARG A 18 4.27 -9.24 3.51
CA ARG A 18 3.58 -8.58 4.65
C ARG A 18 2.36 -7.77 4.24
N LEU A 19 2.40 -7.10 3.09
CA LEU A 19 1.32 -6.24 2.60
C LEU A 19 0.13 -7.01 2.01
N ASP A 20 0.36 -8.16 1.37
CA ASP A 20 -0.70 -9.07 0.93
C ASP A 20 -0.30 -10.54 1.18
N PRO A 21 -0.43 -11.03 2.43
CA PRO A 21 -0.02 -12.38 2.80
C PRO A 21 -0.73 -13.46 1.98
N LEU A 22 -2.00 -13.22 1.64
CA LEU A 22 -2.82 -14.16 0.88
C LEU A 22 -2.41 -14.20 -0.59
N ALA A 23 -2.06 -13.06 -1.21
CA ALA A 23 -1.55 -13.06 -2.57
C ALA A 23 -0.17 -13.70 -2.66
N GLU A 24 0.70 -13.48 -1.69
CA GLU A 24 2.02 -14.13 -1.66
C GLU A 24 1.88 -15.65 -1.47
N ALA A 25 0.96 -16.09 -0.60
CA ALA A 25 0.63 -17.51 -0.45
C ALA A 25 0.11 -18.14 -1.75
N ARG A 26 -0.80 -17.44 -2.45
CA ARG A 26 -1.29 -17.88 -3.78
C ARG A 26 -0.18 -17.93 -4.82
N ARG A 27 0.72 -16.94 -4.84
CA ARG A 27 1.86 -16.86 -5.79
C ARG A 27 2.74 -18.10 -5.71
N PHE A 28 2.97 -18.62 -4.50
CA PHE A 28 3.83 -19.80 -4.29
C PHE A 28 3.07 -21.12 -4.10
N GLY A 29 1.74 -21.08 -4.01
CA GLY A 29 0.89 -22.27 -3.93
C GLY A 29 0.95 -22.99 -2.58
N PHE A 30 0.90 -22.26 -1.47
CA PHE A 30 0.86 -22.84 -0.11
C PHE A 30 -0.30 -22.30 0.73
N ASP A 31 -0.71 -23.06 1.76
CA ASP A 31 -1.66 -22.58 2.78
C ASP A 31 -0.91 -21.76 3.83
N LEU A 32 -1.37 -20.53 4.06
CA LEU A 32 -0.77 -19.57 4.98
C LEU A 32 -0.61 -20.12 6.41
N ASN A 33 -1.48 -21.03 6.86
CA ASN A 33 -1.39 -21.67 8.18
C ASN A 33 -0.85 -23.11 8.12
N ALA A 34 -0.25 -23.56 7.02
CA ALA A 34 0.34 -24.90 6.92
C ALA A 34 1.41 -25.14 8.01
N GLY A 35 1.16 -26.11 8.90
CA GLY A 35 2.05 -26.41 10.04
C GLY A 35 1.93 -25.43 11.21
N LEU A 36 0.91 -24.55 11.22
CA LEU A 36 0.56 -23.65 12.32
C LEU A 36 -0.86 -23.97 12.83
N SER A 37 -1.19 -23.46 14.02
CA SER A 37 -2.57 -23.48 14.49
C SER A 37 -3.45 -22.60 13.57
N PRO A 38 -4.69 -23.00 13.24
CA PRO A 38 -5.59 -22.19 12.42
C PRO A 38 -5.73 -20.76 12.94
N GLY A 39 -5.63 -19.77 12.04
CA GLY A 39 -5.75 -18.34 12.38
C GLY A 39 -4.50 -17.71 13.00
N THR A 40 -3.37 -18.43 13.06
CA THR A 40 -2.09 -17.84 13.50
C THR A 40 -1.65 -16.71 12.57
N ILE A 41 -1.89 -16.88 11.27
CA ILE A 41 -1.75 -15.84 10.27
C ILE A 41 -3.11 -15.70 9.57
N ASP A 42 -3.80 -14.61 9.85
CA ASP A 42 -5.18 -14.32 9.44
C ASP A 42 -5.30 -13.69 8.04
N GLY A 43 -4.16 -13.45 7.37
CA GLY A 43 -4.11 -12.85 6.05
C GLY A 43 -4.29 -11.32 6.04
N THR A 44 -4.46 -10.69 7.21
CA THR A 44 -4.50 -9.23 7.31
C THR A 44 -3.10 -8.67 7.02
N ALA A 45 -3.07 -7.53 6.34
CA ALA A 45 -1.81 -6.86 6.02
C ALA A 45 -1.04 -6.51 7.31
N ARG A 46 0.28 -6.54 7.23
CA ARG A 46 1.20 -6.14 8.30
C ARG A 46 1.92 -4.88 7.88
N GLN A 47 2.27 -4.04 8.86
CA GLN A 47 3.09 -2.86 8.59
C GLN A 47 4.40 -3.27 7.89
N VAL A 48 4.86 -2.40 7.01
CA VAL A 48 6.12 -2.57 6.30
C VAL A 48 7.29 -2.44 7.25
N LEU A 49 8.39 -3.08 6.89
CA LEU A 49 9.65 -3.04 7.61
C LEU A 49 10.59 -2.04 6.92
N ALA A 50 11.14 -1.13 7.71
CA ALA A 50 12.17 -0.21 7.27
C ALA A 50 13.53 -0.94 7.21
N PRO A 51 14.32 -0.74 6.14
CA PRO A 51 15.69 -1.26 6.09
C PRO A 51 16.54 -0.65 7.20
N ASN A 52 17.28 -1.48 7.93
CA ASN A 52 18.18 -1.05 8.99
C ASN A 52 19.58 -1.66 8.82
N GLU A 53 20.59 -0.79 8.69
CA GLU A 53 21.98 -1.17 8.43
C GLU A 53 22.65 -1.90 9.59
N LEU A 54 22.28 -1.59 10.83
CA LEU A 54 22.85 -2.25 12.01
C LEU A 54 22.33 -3.69 12.11
N LEU A 55 21.06 -3.90 11.80
CA LEU A 55 20.47 -5.24 11.70
C LEU A 55 21.10 -6.03 10.54
N ALA A 56 21.36 -5.37 9.39
CA ALA A 56 22.01 -5.97 8.25
C ALA A 56 23.48 -6.34 8.55
N ALA A 57 24.21 -5.48 9.25
CA ALA A 57 25.58 -5.77 9.70
C ALA A 57 25.63 -6.97 10.66
N ALA A 58 24.67 -7.06 11.60
CA ALA A 58 24.53 -8.24 12.47
C ALA A 58 24.19 -9.50 11.67
N ALA A 59 23.35 -9.38 10.63
CA ALA A 59 22.98 -10.49 9.75
C ALA A 59 24.18 -10.97 8.93
N ASN A 60 24.97 -10.05 8.37
CA ASN A 60 26.17 -10.35 7.59
C ASN A 60 27.22 -11.08 8.44
N ARG A 61 27.50 -10.55 9.64
CA ARG A 61 28.39 -11.20 10.60
C ARG A 61 27.95 -12.63 10.89
N HIS A 62 26.66 -12.87 11.07
CA HIS A 62 26.14 -14.20 11.35
C HIS A 62 26.30 -15.14 10.15
N GLY A 63 26.04 -14.67 8.93
CA GLY A 63 26.27 -15.44 7.71
C GLY A 63 27.74 -15.81 7.52
N GLU A 64 28.68 -14.89 7.78
CA GLU A 64 30.13 -15.14 7.77
C GLU A 64 30.55 -16.15 8.83
N TRP A 65 29.90 -16.12 10.01
CA TRP A 65 30.13 -17.10 11.05
C TRP A 65 29.64 -18.51 10.65
N ILE A 66 28.46 -18.64 10.04
CA ILE A 66 27.94 -19.91 9.52
C ILE A 66 28.92 -20.49 8.48
N ASP A 67 29.38 -19.67 7.53
CA ASP A 67 30.35 -20.06 6.49
C ASP A 67 31.68 -20.52 7.11
N SER A 68 32.27 -19.71 8.00
CA SER A 68 33.60 -19.98 8.54
C SER A 68 33.66 -21.14 9.53
N THR A 69 32.53 -21.50 10.16
CA THR A 69 32.47 -22.56 11.18
C THR A 69 31.75 -23.83 10.72
N ASP A 70 31.20 -23.83 9.51
CA ASP A 70 30.37 -24.92 8.97
C ASP A 70 29.24 -25.33 9.93
N THR A 71 28.66 -24.36 10.64
CA THR A 71 27.64 -24.58 11.68
C THR A 71 26.36 -23.81 11.35
N PHE A 72 25.22 -24.51 11.27
CA PHE A 72 23.92 -23.88 10.98
C PHE A 72 23.09 -23.77 12.27
N SER A 73 23.09 -22.59 12.89
CA SER A 73 22.47 -22.34 14.20
C SER A 73 22.19 -20.85 14.38
N HIS A 74 21.07 -20.50 15.01
CA HIS A 74 20.77 -19.13 15.43
C HIS A 74 21.72 -18.58 16.52
N TYR A 75 22.42 -19.47 17.22
CA TYR A 75 23.35 -19.13 18.28
C TYR A 75 24.79 -19.29 17.80
N GLU A 76 25.58 -18.22 17.89
CA GLU A 76 27.02 -18.28 17.65
C GLU A 76 27.71 -18.96 18.84
N GLY A 77 28.52 -19.98 18.57
CA GLY A 77 29.21 -20.73 19.60
C GLY A 77 29.80 -22.05 19.08
N SER A 78 30.26 -22.92 19.97
CA SER A 78 30.61 -24.29 19.56
C SER A 78 29.37 -25.19 19.65
N ALA A 79 29.45 -26.39 19.07
CA ALA A 79 28.42 -27.43 19.22
C ALA A 79 28.07 -27.76 20.70
N THR A 80 28.90 -27.34 21.66
CA THR A 80 28.73 -27.59 23.09
C THR A 80 28.56 -26.32 23.94
N ASN A 81 28.68 -25.11 23.37
CA ASN A 81 28.52 -23.87 24.13
C ASN A 81 28.09 -22.69 23.23
N SER A 82 26.90 -22.14 23.49
CA SER A 82 26.37 -20.95 22.81
C SER A 82 26.83 -19.67 23.52
N TYR A 83 27.33 -18.69 22.77
CA TYR A 83 27.87 -17.44 23.29
C TYR A 83 27.05 -16.20 22.92
N TYR A 84 26.47 -16.15 21.73
CA TYR A 84 25.72 -14.99 21.27
C TYR A 84 24.42 -15.39 20.56
N ASP A 85 23.29 -14.91 21.05
CA ASP A 85 22.01 -15.00 20.36
C ASP A 85 21.84 -13.88 19.31
N PRO A 86 20.76 -13.87 18.49
CA PRO A 86 20.54 -12.81 17.51
C PRO A 86 20.48 -11.40 18.13
N GLY A 87 19.84 -11.25 19.29
CA GLY A 87 19.75 -9.97 20.00
C GLY A 87 21.11 -9.45 20.48
N ASP A 88 21.99 -10.35 20.96
CA ASP A 88 23.37 -10.01 21.30
C ASP A 88 24.13 -9.49 20.08
N ARG A 89 23.99 -10.16 18.92
CA ARG A 89 24.64 -9.73 17.68
C ARG A 89 24.16 -8.38 17.20
N MET A 90 22.84 -8.14 17.25
CA MET A 90 22.25 -6.83 16.94
C MET A 90 22.80 -5.75 17.87
N SER A 91 22.89 -6.04 19.17
CA SER A 91 23.46 -5.11 20.16
C SER A 91 24.95 -4.82 19.90
N MET A 92 25.73 -5.84 19.55
CA MET A 92 27.14 -5.70 19.18
C MET A 92 27.34 -4.89 17.90
N ALA A 93 26.39 -4.96 16.95
CA ALA A 93 26.37 -4.10 15.78
C ALA A 93 25.95 -2.65 16.10
N GLY A 94 25.56 -2.36 17.34
CA GLY A 94 25.18 -1.03 17.82
C GLY A 94 23.68 -0.77 17.81
N TYR A 95 22.84 -1.75 17.47
CA TYR A 95 21.40 -1.61 17.55
C TYR A 95 20.97 -1.49 19.02
N SER A 96 20.27 -0.42 19.37
CA SER A 96 19.94 -0.10 20.75
C SER A 96 18.52 -0.57 21.09
N PHE A 97 18.42 -1.62 21.92
CA PHE A 97 17.14 -2.07 22.48
C PHE A 97 16.76 -1.22 23.69
N VAL A 98 15.91 -0.20 23.48
CA VAL A 98 15.36 0.65 24.55
C VAL A 98 13.90 0.32 24.84
N ARG A 99 13.52 0.37 26.14
CA ARG A 99 12.15 0.19 26.63
C ARG A 99 11.52 -1.14 26.18
N SER A 100 10.35 -1.11 25.53
CA SER A 100 9.70 -2.26 24.90
C SER A 100 10.43 -2.59 23.61
N TRP A 101 10.78 -3.86 23.41
CA TRP A 101 11.50 -4.31 22.23
C TRP A 101 11.08 -5.72 21.84
N SER A 102 11.30 -6.05 20.57
CA SER A 102 11.10 -7.39 20.02
C SER A 102 12.13 -7.62 18.93
N TRP A 103 12.65 -8.84 18.82
CA TRP A 103 13.54 -9.25 17.73
C TRP A 103 13.20 -10.66 17.24
N GLY A 104 13.62 -10.97 16.02
CA GLY A 104 13.51 -12.29 15.42
C GLY A 104 14.61 -12.50 14.39
N GLU A 105 14.92 -13.76 14.09
CA GLU A 105 15.86 -14.11 13.04
C GLU A 105 15.33 -15.27 12.20
N ASN A 106 15.47 -15.16 10.88
CA ASN A 106 15.37 -16.30 9.98
C ASN A 106 16.71 -16.54 9.30
N ILE A 107 17.16 -17.79 9.25
CA ILE A 107 18.36 -18.20 8.52
C ILE A 107 18.00 -19.24 7.46
N ALA A 108 18.68 -19.23 6.32
CA ALA A 108 18.54 -20.23 5.27
C ALA A 108 19.86 -20.45 4.54
N LEU A 109 19.99 -21.63 3.95
CA LEU A 109 21.04 -21.97 3.00
C LEU A 109 20.38 -22.56 1.75
N VAL A 110 20.87 -22.17 0.58
CA VAL A 110 20.48 -22.75 -0.71
C VAL A 110 21.73 -22.98 -1.55
N ASP A 111 21.74 -24.06 -2.33
CA ASP A 111 22.84 -24.33 -3.26
C ASP A 111 22.86 -23.30 -4.39
N VAL A 112 24.07 -22.92 -4.83
CA VAL A 112 24.25 -21.89 -5.88
C VAL A 112 24.92 -22.42 -7.15
N GLU A 113 25.08 -23.74 -7.29
CA GLU A 113 25.75 -24.35 -8.47
C GLU A 113 25.18 -23.85 -9.81
N THR A 114 23.86 -23.62 -9.88
CA THR A 114 23.18 -23.14 -11.08
C THR A 114 22.31 -21.91 -10.85
N ARG A 115 22.44 -21.22 -9.71
CA ARG A 115 21.57 -20.08 -9.35
C ARG A 115 22.35 -18.78 -9.36
N SER A 116 21.71 -17.73 -9.87
CA SER A 116 22.19 -16.38 -9.60
C SER A 116 22.01 -16.01 -8.12
N ALA A 117 22.67 -14.96 -7.67
CA ALA A 117 22.47 -14.44 -6.31
C ALA A 117 21.01 -14.04 -6.05
N GLU A 118 20.35 -13.45 -7.03
CA GLU A 118 18.93 -13.07 -6.96
C GLU A 118 18.02 -14.30 -6.89
N ASP A 119 18.25 -15.31 -7.74
CA ASP A 119 17.47 -16.57 -7.70
C ASP A 119 17.61 -17.29 -6.36
N ALA A 120 18.81 -17.23 -5.76
CA ALA A 120 19.05 -17.77 -4.43
C ALA A 120 18.23 -17.02 -3.36
N ILE A 121 18.12 -15.69 -3.45
CA ILE A 121 17.25 -14.89 -2.56
C ILE A 121 15.80 -15.29 -2.71
N THR A 122 15.28 -15.40 -3.94
CA THR A 122 13.89 -15.81 -4.19
C THR A 122 13.64 -17.22 -3.66
N ALA A 123 14.59 -18.14 -3.82
CA ALA A 123 14.51 -19.49 -3.29
C ALA A 123 14.50 -19.52 -1.75
N MET A 124 15.35 -18.72 -1.09
CA MET A 124 15.37 -18.60 0.38
C MET A 124 14.07 -17.98 0.92
N HIS A 125 13.58 -16.90 0.31
CA HIS A 125 12.29 -16.29 0.65
C HIS A 125 11.15 -17.31 0.57
N ARG A 126 11.09 -18.08 -0.52
CA ARG A 126 10.15 -19.18 -0.65
C ARG A 126 10.33 -20.21 0.46
N ASN A 127 11.55 -20.66 0.75
CA ASN A 127 11.80 -21.67 1.78
C ASN A 127 11.36 -21.20 3.18
N TRP A 128 11.60 -19.93 3.54
CA TRP A 128 11.08 -19.35 4.77
C TRP A 128 9.55 -19.33 4.81
N LEU A 129 8.90 -18.97 3.70
CA LEU A 129 7.44 -19.03 3.60
C LEU A 129 6.89 -20.46 3.71
N PHE A 130 7.61 -21.49 3.28
CA PHE A 130 7.14 -22.88 3.43
C PHE A 130 7.36 -23.45 4.85
N SER A 131 8.24 -22.83 5.63
CA SER A 131 8.51 -23.26 7.01
C SER A 131 7.60 -22.53 8.00
N ALA A 132 6.80 -23.28 8.76
CA ALA A 132 5.82 -22.73 9.70
C ALA A 132 6.42 -21.70 10.67
N ALA A 133 7.56 -22.01 11.30
CA ALA A 133 8.21 -21.13 12.27
C ALA A 133 8.76 -19.86 11.63
N HIS A 134 9.51 -19.98 10.52
CA HIS A 134 10.08 -18.81 9.83
C HIS A 134 9.00 -17.90 9.25
N ARG A 135 7.93 -18.48 8.70
CA ARG A 135 6.77 -17.75 8.23
C ARG A 135 6.09 -17.01 9.38
N ALA A 136 5.82 -17.67 10.51
CA ALA A 136 5.22 -17.02 11.67
C ALA A 136 6.07 -15.83 12.17
N ALA A 137 7.41 -15.99 12.21
CA ALA A 137 8.32 -14.90 12.55
C ALA A 137 8.21 -13.72 11.57
N MET A 138 8.22 -13.99 10.25
CA MET A 138 8.10 -12.96 9.21
C MET A 138 6.81 -12.13 9.31
N PHE A 139 5.72 -12.71 9.85
CA PHE A 139 4.40 -12.06 9.97
C PHE A 139 4.07 -11.51 11.36
N GLN A 140 5.04 -11.45 12.29
CA GLN A 140 4.82 -10.78 13.57
C GLN A 140 4.51 -9.29 13.36
N SER A 141 3.48 -8.81 14.06
CA SER A 141 2.93 -7.45 13.96
C SER A 141 3.88 -6.38 14.47
N ASP A 142 4.67 -6.73 15.49
CA ASP A 142 5.37 -5.74 16.29
C ASP A 142 6.69 -5.30 15.67
N PHE A 143 7.21 -6.04 14.67
CA PHE A 143 8.41 -5.66 13.94
C PHE A 143 8.19 -4.42 13.07
N ARG A 144 9.21 -3.56 13.05
CA ARG A 144 9.24 -2.31 12.26
C ARG A 144 10.48 -2.19 11.40
N GLU A 145 11.51 -2.96 11.66
CA GLU A 145 12.80 -2.86 10.98
C GLU A 145 13.27 -4.24 10.53
N LEU A 146 13.99 -4.26 9.41
CA LEU A 146 14.58 -5.46 8.82
C LEU A 146 16.01 -5.17 8.39
N GLY A 147 16.93 -6.01 8.84
CA GLY A 147 18.24 -6.20 8.24
C GLY A 147 18.27 -7.49 7.45
N TYR A 148 18.88 -7.47 6.27
CA TYR A 148 19.10 -8.65 5.47
C TYR A 148 20.58 -8.76 5.13
N ALA A 149 21.11 -9.97 5.07
CA ALA A 149 22.40 -10.25 4.46
C ALA A 149 22.34 -11.53 3.63
N GLN A 150 23.11 -11.52 2.54
CA GLN A 150 23.42 -12.69 1.73
C GLN A 150 24.93 -12.88 1.74
N VAL A 151 25.39 -14.02 2.27
CA VAL A 151 26.81 -14.39 2.29
C VAL A 151 26.99 -15.57 1.34
N MET A 152 27.83 -15.39 0.32
CA MET A 152 28.25 -16.48 -0.56
C MET A 152 29.40 -17.23 0.09
N GLY A 153 29.26 -18.55 0.24
CA GLY A 153 30.19 -19.36 1.02
C GLY A 153 30.14 -20.84 0.68
N ARG A 154 30.70 -21.67 1.55
CA ARG A 154 30.65 -23.13 1.46
C ARG A 154 30.10 -23.73 2.74
N TYR A 155 29.14 -24.65 2.60
CA TYR A 155 28.56 -25.38 3.73
C TYR A 155 28.56 -26.87 3.44
N SER A 156 29.16 -27.66 4.34
CA SER A 156 29.32 -29.11 4.21
C SER A 156 29.88 -29.53 2.84
N GLY A 157 30.80 -28.72 2.29
CA GLY A 157 31.46 -28.95 1.00
C GLY A 157 30.70 -28.47 -0.24
N MET A 158 29.49 -27.95 -0.11
CA MET A 158 28.70 -27.39 -1.22
C MET A 158 28.82 -25.87 -1.27
N ASP A 159 28.85 -25.30 -2.47
CA ASP A 159 28.78 -23.85 -2.64
C ASP A 159 27.34 -23.40 -2.38
N VAL A 160 27.17 -22.46 -1.44
CA VAL A 160 25.86 -22.03 -0.95
C VAL A 160 25.75 -20.51 -0.88
N SER A 161 24.50 -20.04 -0.95
CA SER A 161 24.09 -18.72 -0.50
C SER A 161 23.47 -18.86 0.89
N ILE A 162 24.04 -18.17 1.87
CA ILE A 162 23.57 -18.10 3.24
C ILE A 162 22.78 -16.80 3.39
N GLY A 163 21.48 -16.92 3.66
CA GLY A 163 20.60 -15.78 3.89
C GLY A 163 20.29 -15.62 5.37
N VAL A 164 20.38 -14.40 5.87
CA VAL A 164 20.01 -14.05 7.26
C VAL A 164 19.07 -12.85 7.24
N GLN A 165 17.91 -12.98 7.88
CA GLN A 165 16.96 -11.90 8.13
C GLN A 165 16.93 -11.59 9.61
N ASN A 166 17.21 -10.34 9.97
CA ASN A 166 17.10 -9.85 11.34
C ASN A 166 15.94 -8.86 11.44
N PHE A 167 14.92 -9.23 12.20
CA PHE A 167 13.76 -8.39 12.46
C PHE A 167 13.91 -7.73 13.82
N ALA A 168 13.52 -6.46 13.92
CA ALA A 168 13.47 -5.80 15.21
C ALA A 168 12.40 -4.70 15.28
N HIS A 169 12.11 -4.31 16.52
CA HIS A 169 11.45 -3.06 16.87
C HIS A 169 11.95 -2.61 18.23
N SER A 170 12.27 -1.32 18.37
CA SER A 170 12.62 -0.73 19.66
C SER A 170 11.85 0.56 19.93
N GLY A 171 11.33 0.67 21.16
CA GLY A 171 10.71 1.90 21.66
C GLY A 171 9.45 2.29 20.90
N THR A 172 9.45 3.49 20.34
CA THR A 172 8.32 4.09 19.60
C THR A 172 8.74 4.54 18.20
N ALA A 173 9.79 3.93 17.65
CA ALA A 173 10.31 4.29 16.34
C ALA A 173 9.27 4.00 15.26
N ALA A 174 9.01 4.93 14.36
CA ALA A 174 8.18 4.74 13.18
C ALA A 174 8.91 5.34 11.98
N PHE A 175 8.66 4.81 10.79
CA PHE A 175 9.42 5.17 9.61
C PHE A 175 8.51 5.45 8.42
N VAL A 176 8.87 6.46 7.64
CA VAL A 176 8.47 6.53 6.24
C VAL A 176 9.58 5.84 5.45
N THR A 177 9.25 4.73 4.79
CA THR A 177 10.22 3.88 4.09
C THR A 177 9.76 3.59 2.67
N GLY A 178 10.67 3.22 1.78
CA GLY A 178 10.29 2.80 0.44
C GLY A 178 11.48 2.70 -0.50
N VAL A 179 11.16 2.60 -1.79
CA VAL A 179 12.15 2.51 -2.86
C VAL A 179 11.84 3.51 -3.96
N VAL A 180 12.88 4.18 -4.46
CA VAL A 180 12.81 4.97 -5.68
C VAL A 180 13.37 4.14 -6.84
N TYR A 181 12.57 3.83 -7.85
CA TYR A 181 12.96 2.93 -8.93
C TYR A 181 12.29 3.26 -10.27
N ASN A 182 12.82 2.68 -11.35
CA ASN A 182 12.16 2.63 -12.65
C ASN A 182 11.77 1.18 -12.94
N ASP A 183 10.48 0.92 -13.04
CA ASP A 183 9.90 -0.39 -13.33
C ASP A 183 10.15 -0.72 -14.82
N ARG A 184 11.24 -1.45 -15.10
CA ARG A 184 11.71 -1.74 -16.47
C ARG A 184 11.08 -3.00 -17.02
N ASN A 185 10.72 -3.94 -16.15
CA ASN A 185 10.15 -5.22 -16.54
C ASN A 185 8.61 -5.22 -16.53
N GLY A 186 7.98 -4.17 -15.98
CA GLY A 186 6.53 -3.98 -15.97
C GLY A 186 5.80 -4.83 -14.93
N ASP A 187 6.50 -5.34 -13.92
CA ASP A 187 5.92 -6.21 -12.89
C ASP A 187 5.36 -5.43 -11.67
N ALA A 188 5.42 -4.09 -11.72
CA ALA A 188 4.95 -3.17 -10.68
C ALA A 188 5.65 -3.33 -9.32
N SER A 189 6.79 -4.02 -9.28
CA SER A 189 7.59 -4.28 -8.08
C SER A 189 9.03 -3.83 -8.31
N TYR A 190 9.81 -3.75 -7.23
CA TYR A 190 11.24 -3.54 -7.35
C TYR A 190 11.94 -4.83 -7.80
N SER A 191 12.78 -4.71 -8.83
CA SER A 191 13.75 -5.74 -9.23
C SER A 191 15.19 -5.24 -9.11
N VAL A 192 16.14 -6.19 -9.02
CA VAL A 192 17.57 -5.86 -8.96
C VAL A 192 17.97 -5.02 -10.18
N GLY A 193 18.60 -3.86 -9.93
CA GLY A 193 19.07 -2.94 -10.97
C GLY A 193 18.06 -1.89 -11.43
N GLU A 194 16.87 -1.84 -10.84
CA GLU A 194 15.85 -0.81 -11.14
C GLU A 194 15.94 0.44 -10.25
N GLY A 195 16.69 0.33 -9.15
CA GLY A 195 16.88 1.40 -8.17
C GLY A 195 17.43 2.70 -8.75
N ARG A 196 17.00 3.82 -8.16
CA ARG A 196 17.50 5.17 -8.46
C ARG A 196 18.13 5.78 -7.22
N SER A 197 19.41 6.09 -7.34
CA SER A 197 20.21 6.68 -6.27
C SER A 197 20.16 8.21 -6.28
N GLY A 198 20.56 8.82 -5.16
CA GLY A 198 20.78 10.26 -5.07
C GLY A 198 19.50 11.11 -5.07
N ILE A 199 18.33 10.49 -4.90
CA ILE A 199 17.07 11.22 -4.74
C ILE A 199 16.98 11.69 -3.30
N GLY A 200 16.81 13.00 -3.08
CA GLY A 200 16.66 13.55 -1.73
C GLY A 200 15.29 13.25 -1.16
N LEU A 201 15.23 12.78 0.10
CA LEU A 201 13.99 12.54 0.83
C LEU A 201 14.10 13.18 2.21
N ARG A 202 13.06 13.89 2.64
CA ARG A 202 13.03 14.48 3.98
C ARG A 202 11.63 14.65 4.52
N ILE A 203 11.48 14.40 5.82
CA ILE A 203 10.39 14.95 6.60
C ILE A 203 10.75 16.42 6.86
N LEU A 204 9.88 17.38 6.50
CA LEU A 204 10.24 18.81 6.48
C LEU A 204 10.81 19.34 7.80
N ASP A 205 10.27 18.87 8.93
CA ASP A 205 10.71 19.24 10.29
C ASP A 205 11.39 18.07 11.01
N GLY A 206 11.91 17.08 10.27
CA GLY A 206 12.39 15.83 10.83
C GLY A 206 13.59 15.25 10.08
N ASP A 207 13.61 13.93 9.97
CA ASP A 207 14.72 13.21 9.39
C ASP A 207 14.86 13.48 7.87
N SER A 208 16.07 13.33 7.36
CA SER A 208 16.37 13.49 5.94
C SER A 208 17.47 12.53 5.50
N THR A 209 17.35 12.05 4.26
CA THR A 209 18.31 11.11 3.67
C THR A 209 18.34 11.26 2.16
N THR A 210 19.18 10.46 1.51
CA THR A 210 19.15 10.24 0.05
C THR A 210 18.90 8.77 -0.21
N SER A 211 18.21 8.46 -1.32
CA SER A 211 18.02 7.08 -1.74
C SER A 211 19.38 6.40 -1.97
N ALA A 212 19.51 5.17 -1.47
CA ALA A 212 20.69 4.35 -1.66
C ALA A 212 20.95 4.05 -3.15
N GLU A 213 22.09 3.42 -3.47
CA GLU A 213 22.36 2.95 -4.84
C GLU A 213 21.23 2.02 -5.35
N ALA A 214 20.69 1.19 -4.47
CA ALA A 214 19.56 0.33 -4.74
C ALA A 214 18.20 1.04 -4.78
N GLY A 215 18.12 2.35 -4.51
CA GLY A 215 16.88 3.13 -4.47
C GLY A 215 16.18 3.16 -3.10
N GLY A 216 16.59 2.31 -2.16
CA GLY A 216 16.01 2.21 -0.83
C GLY A 216 16.23 3.42 0.05
N TYR A 217 15.28 3.68 0.96
CA TYR A 217 15.41 4.68 2.00
C TYR A 217 14.52 4.36 3.20
N ALA A 218 14.88 4.92 4.35
CA ALA A 218 14.04 5.01 5.54
C ALA A 218 14.26 6.35 6.22
N LEU A 219 13.18 7.01 6.62
CA LEU A 219 13.18 8.27 7.35
C LEU A 219 12.52 8.05 8.71
N GLY A 220 13.26 8.32 9.78
CA GLY A 220 12.75 8.26 11.13
C GLY A 220 11.69 9.33 11.39
N GLY A 221 10.57 8.92 11.98
CA GLY A 221 9.49 9.77 12.40
C GLY A 221 9.01 9.44 13.81
N THR A 222 8.05 10.22 14.29
CA THR A 222 7.45 10.00 15.61
C THR A 222 6.15 9.21 15.44
N LEU A 223 6.02 8.06 16.10
CA LEU A 223 4.76 7.31 16.16
C LEU A 223 3.63 8.20 16.67
N GLY A 224 2.47 8.15 16.02
CA GLY A 224 1.32 8.99 16.36
C GLY A 224 1.30 10.36 15.66
N SER A 225 2.29 10.67 14.82
CA SER A 225 2.36 11.95 14.10
C SER A 225 1.88 11.84 12.65
N THR A 226 1.45 12.97 12.10
CA THR A 226 1.37 13.18 10.65
C THR A 226 2.58 13.98 10.21
N VAL A 227 3.27 13.52 9.17
CA VAL A 227 4.50 14.14 8.68
C VAL A 227 4.32 14.64 7.26
N THR A 228 5.00 15.75 6.92
CA THR A 228 5.10 16.21 5.54
C THR A 228 6.41 15.73 4.94
N LEU A 229 6.31 14.92 3.89
CA LEU A 229 7.43 14.39 3.14
C LEU A 229 7.70 15.24 1.90
N GLN A 230 8.97 15.50 1.65
CA GLN A 230 9.46 16.04 0.39
C GLN A 230 10.38 15.02 -0.30
N ILE A 231 10.12 14.72 -1.57
CA ILE A 231 10.93 13.80 -2.40
C ILE A 231 11.39 14.52 -3.66
N GLY A 232 12.68 14.42 -4.03
CA GLY A 232 13.22 14.93 -5.29
C GLY A 232 14.47 15.80 -5.15
N TYR A 233 14.91 16.39 -6.27
CA TYR A 233 16.07 17.29 -6.36
C TYR A 233 15.71 18.58 -7.12
N GLY A 234 16.15 19.74 -6.61
CA GLY A 234 15.96 21.01 -7.31
C GLY A 234 14.49 21.46 -7.36
N ALA A 235 13.97 21.71 -8.57
CA ALA A 235 12.62 22.23 -8.83
C ALA A 235 11.55 21.12 -8.90
N ASP A 236 11.93 19.88 -9.20
CA ASP A 236 11.03 18.73 -9.27
C ASP A 236 10.84 18.15 -7.86
N ARG A 237 9.93 18.75 -7.11
CA ARG A 237 9.62 18.37 -5.72
C ARG A 237 8.25 17.72 -5.67
N THR A 238 8.21 16.52 -5.13
CA THR A 238 6.98 15.90 -4.66
C THR A 238 6.79 16.31 -3.20
N LEU A 239 5.61 16.81 -2.87
CA LEU A 239 5.22 17.14 -1.51
C LEU A 239 3.96 16.35 -1.16
N LEU A 240 4.00 15.64 -0.04
CA LEU A 240 2.86 14.87 0.46
C LEU A 240 2.82 14.85 1.98
N ARG A 241 1.65 14.62 2.55
CA ARG A 241 1.46 14.30 3.98
C ARG A 241 1.13 12.82 4.13
N THR A 242 1.65 12.20 5.20
CA THR A 242 1.32 10.81 5.56
C THR A 242 1.28 10.62 7.08
N SER A 243 0.55 9.60 7.53
CA SER A 243 0.28 9.30 8.94
C SER A 243 1.16 8.17 9.45
N LEU A 244 1.94 8.44 10.49
CA LEU A 244 2.68 7.43 11.26
C LEU A 244 1.90 7.01 12.53
N VAL A 245 0.56 7.13 12.52
CA VAL A 245 -0.27 6.77 13.68
C VAL A 245 -0.23 5.25 13.94
N ASP A 246 -0.34 4.45 12.88
CA ASP A 246 -0.40 2.99 12.99
C ASP A 246 0.95 2.29 12.82
N GLY A 247 2.04 3.06 12.72
CA GLY A 247 3.40 2.54 12.56
C GLY A 247 4.05 3.05 11.29
N ASN A 248 4.75 2.16 10.59
CA ASN A 248 5.47 2.52 9.38
C ASN A 248 4.55 2.70 8.19
N VAL A 249 4.92 3.63 7.30
CA VAL A 249 4.28 3.82 6.00
C VAL A 249 5.28 3.49 4.89
N LYS A 250 4.80 2.77 3.87
CA LYS A 250 5.55 2.59 2.63
C LYS A 250 5.19 3.67 1.63
N VAL A 251 6.19 4.32 1.05
CA VAL A 251 6.03 5.26 -0.06
C VAL A 251 7.08 4.94 -1.13
N ASP A 252 6.70 4.17 -2.14
CA ASP A 252 7.57 3.94 -3.27
C ASP A 252 7.37 5.01 -4.33
N VAL A 253 8.47 5.45 -4.96
CA VAL A 253 8.43 6.37 -6.10
C VAL A 253 8.87 5.62 -7.34
N ALA A 254 7.91 5.29 -8.20
CA ALA A 254 8.12 4.57 -9.43
C ALA A 254 8.05 5.50 -10.63
N ASN A 255 8.98 5.35 -11.57
CA ASN A 255 8.98 6.02 -12.88
C ASN A 255 8.86 7.57 -12.81
N GLY A 256 9.17 8.16 -11.66
CA GLY A 256 9.16 9.61 -11.41
C GLY A 256 7.78 10.26 -11.23
N ASN A 257 6.66 9.57 -11.51
CA ASN A 257 5.30 10.15 -11.45
C ASN A 257 4.27 9.25 -10.72
N LEU A 258 4.67 8.06 -10.26
CA LEU A 258 3.79 7.12 -9.59
C LEU A 258 4.24 6.93 -8.14
N LEU A 259 3.33 7.14 -7.20
CA LEU A 259 3.48 6.68 -5.83
C LEU A 259 2.77 5.35 -5.63
N ARG A 260 3.47 4.37 -5.06
CA ARG A 260 2.84 3.16 -4.54
C ARG A 260 2.96 3.15 -3.02
N VAL A 261 1.83 3.12 -2.32
CA VAL A 261 1.78 3.51 -0.91
C VAL A 261 1.09 2.47 -0.05
N ALA A 262 1.63 2.15 1.12
CA ALA A 262 0.92 1.39 2.15
C ALA A 262 0.74 2.29 3.37
N GLY A 263 -0.45 2.89 3.48
CA GLY A 263 -0.81 3.91 4.45
C GLY A 263 -1.44 5.14 3.79
N ASP A 264 -1.89 6.08 4.60
CA ASP A 264 -2.61 7.27 4.13
C ASP A 264 -1.68 8.28 3.48
N VAL A 265 -2.14 8.90 2.38
CA VAL A 265 -1.39 9.93 1.67
C VAL A 265 -2.30 11.07 1.22
N THR A 266 -1.85 12.30 1.47
CA THR A 266 -2.41 13.52 0.89
C THR A 266 -1.36 14.20 0.04
N LEU A 267 -1.58 14.31 -1.27
CA LEU A 267 -0.73 15.12 -2.15
C LEU A 267 -0.90 16.60 -1.78
N LEU A 268 0.20 17.36 -1.80
CA LEU A 268 0.16 18.80 -1.62
C LEU A 268 0.28 19.51 -2.95
N ASP A 269 -0.18 20.76 -3.01
CA ASP A 269 -0.05 21.60 -4.20
C ASP A 269 1.41 21.75 -4.63
N GLY A 270 1.62 21.76 -5.95
CA GLY A 270 2.96 21.80 -6.54
C GLY A 270 3.71 20.47 -6.50
N SER A 271 3.09 19.38 -6.05
CA SER A 271 3.63 18.03 -6.19
C SER A 271 3.76 17.63 -7.66
N ALA A 272 4.90 17.05 -8.03
CA ALA A 272 5.13 16.49 -9.37
C ALA A 272 4.40 15.15 -9.61
N ILE A 273 3.86 14.51 -8.57
CA ILE A 273 3.12 13.25 -8.67
C ILE A 273 1.67 13.54 -9.05
N SER A 274 1.17 12.76 -10.00
CA SER A 274 -0.25 12.72 -10.37
C SER A 274 -0.88 11.33 -10.22
N ASN A 275 -0.09 10.27 -9.98
CA ASN A 275 -0.63 8.91 -9.84
C ASN A 275 -0.28 8.35 -8.46
N VAL A 276 -1.29 7.85 -7.75
CA VAL A 276 -1.14 7.18 -6.45
C VAL A 276 -1.88 5.85 -6.49
N THR A 277 -1.22 4.79 -6.04
CA THR A 277 -1.80 3.45 -5.94
C THR A 277 -1.56 2.90 -4.54
N ALA A 278 -2.62 2.50 -3.85
CA ALA A 278 -2.51 1.80 -2.59
C ALA A 278 -1.93 0.39 -2.80
N LEU A 279 -1.07 -0.04 -1.88
CA LEU A 279 -0.42 -1.33 -1.84
C LEU A 279 -1.04 -2.21 -0.77
N GLY A 280 -1.05 -3.51 -1.06
CA GLY A 280 -1.50 -4.51 -0.10
C GLY A 280 -3.02 -4.56 0.06
N ARG A 281 -3.46 -4.91 1.26
CA ARG A 281 -4.88 -5.08 1.63
C ARG A 281 -5.27 -4.34 2.90
N SER A 282 -4.58 -3.24 3.20
CA SER A 282 -4.98 -2.34 4.27
C SER A 282 -5.97 -1.31 3.73
N GLU A 283 -6.82 -0.81 4.62
CA GLU A 283 -7.53 0.44 4.37
C GLU A 283 -6.52 1.56 4.12
N SER A 284 -6.88 2.50 3.26
CA SER A 284 -6.02 3.65 2.94
C SER A 284 -6.87 4.84 2.52
N ASP A 285 -6.52 5.99 3.06
CA ASP A 285 -7.05 7.28 2.66
C ASP A 285 -6.09 7.94 1.67
N LEU A 286 -6.50 8.04 0.40
CA LEU A 286 -5.74 8.70 -0.65
C LEU A 286 -6.42 10.01 -1.03
N THR A 287 -5.71 11.11 -0.90
CA THR A 287 -6.17 12.45 -1.27
C THR A 287 -5.24 13.07 -2.29
N GLY A 288 -5.82 13.54 -3.39
CA GLY A 288 -5.18 14.28 -4.46
C GLY A 288 -4.89 15.73 -4.07
N ASN A 289 -4.77 16.59 -5.07
CA ASN A 289 -4.54 18.02 -4.93
C ASN A 289 -5.35 18.79 -5.99
N GLY A 290 -5.03 20.07 -6.25
CA GLY A 290 -5.76 20.86 -7.27
C GLY A 290 -5.46 20.53 -8.73
N ALA A 291 -4.76 19.43 -9.03
CA ALA A 291 -4.42 19.01 -10.39
C ALA A 291 -5.05 17.66 -10.71
N ALA A 292 -5.23 17.35 -12.00
CA ALA A 292 -5.72 16.05 -12.44
C ALA A 292 -4.86 14.90 -11.89
N ASN A 293 -5.49 14.02 -11.10
CA ASN A 293 -4.88 12.92 -10.40
C ASN A 293 -5.52 11.58 -10.79
N VAL A 294 -4.75 10.50 -10.65
CA VAL A 294 -5.23 9.13 -10.73
C VAL A 294 -4.99 8.47 -9.39
N LEU A 295 -6.07 8.16 -8.68
CA LEU A 295 -6.03 7.52 -7.37
C LEU A 295 -6.61 6.11 -7.49
N VAL A 296 -5.84 5.10 -7.08
CA VAL A 296 -6.25 3.70 -7.12
C VAL A 296 -6.16 3.13 -5.72
N GLY A 297 -7.30 2.70 -5.17
CA GLY A 297 -7.40 2.02 -3.89
C GLY A 297 -6.88 0.58 -3.94
N SER A 298 -7.04 -0.13 -2.83
CA SER A 298 -6.59 -1.49 -2.62
C SER A 298 -7.76 -2.48 -2.76
N GLY A 299 -7.58 -3.73 -2.30
CA GLY A 299 -8.70 -4.66 -2.18
C GLY A 299 -9.50 -4.51 -0.87
N ALA A 300 -9.14 -3.54 -0.02
CA ALA A 300 -9.82 -3.23 1.23
C ALA A 300 -10.70 -2.00 1.06
N ARG A 301 -11.34 -1.54 2.15
CA ARG A 301 -12.10 -0.30 2.15
C ARG A 301 -11.18 0.91 2.07
N ASN A 302 -11.46 1.81 1.13
CA ASN A 302 -10.68 3.01 0.88
C ASN A 302 -11.52 4.29 0.96
N VAL A 303 -10.84 5.40 1.23
CA VAL A 303 -11.38 6.75 1.00
C VAL A 303 -10.51 7.44 -0.02
N LEU A 304 -11.08 7.74 -1.19
CA LEU A 304 -10.39 8.41 -2.30
C LEU A 304 -10.99 9.80 -2.50
N ARG A 305 -10.14 10.83 -2.57
CA ARG A 305 -10.54 12.23 -2.77
C ARG A 305 -9.69 12.85 -3.86
N GLY A 306 -10.28 13.26 -4.98
CA GLY A 306 -9.56 13.93 -6.07
C GLY A 306 -9.15 15.36 -5.71
N GLU A 307 -10.06 16.07 -5.04
CA GLU A 307 -10.00 17.49 -4.65
C GLU A 307 -10.29 18.44 -5.82
N GLY A 308 -9.32 18.72 -6.69
CA GLY A 308 -9.57 19.60 -7.83
C GLY A 308 -8.82 19.16 -9.08
N GLY A 309 -9.37 19.50 -10.24
CA GLY A 309 -8.88 18.97 -11.51
C GLY A 309 -9.79 17.86 -12.01
N ASN A 310 -9.47 17.30 -13.17
CA ASN A 310 -10.26 16.20 -13.75
C ASN A 310 -9.63 14.88 -13.34
N ASP A 311 -10.18 14.26 -12.32
CA ASP A 311 -9.57 13.15 -11.61
C ASP A 311 -10.12 11.79 -12.06
N VAL A 312 -9.32 10.75 -11.85
CA VAL A 312 -9.73 9.35 -12.03
C VAL A 312 -9.55 8.60 -10.72
N LEU A 313 -10.65 8.20 -10.10
CA LEU A 313 -10.67 7.50 -8.83
C LEU A 313 -11.16 6.06 -9.05
N ARG A 314 -10.41 5.08 -8.57
CA ARG A 314 -10.77 3.66 -8.64
C ARG A 314 -10.72 3.03 -7.26
N GLY A 315 -11.88 2.66 -6.71
CA GLY A 315 -12.03 2.11 -5.35
C GLY A 315 -11.32 0.77 -5.19
N GLY A 316 -11.79 -0.24 -5.92
CA GLY A 316 -11.21 -1.58 -5.86
C GLY A 316 -12.29 -2.63 -5.67
N ALA A 317 -12.13 -3.52 -4.70
CA ALA A 317 -13.14 -4.54 -4.37
C ALA A 317 -13.76 -4.32 -2.98
N GLY A 318 -13.39 -3.21 -2.31
CA GLY A 318 -13.73 -2.88 -0.94
C GLY A 318 -15.08 -2.20 -0.81
N TRP A 319 -15.36 -1.60 0.34
CA TRP A 319 -16.53 -0.72 0.50
C TRP A 319 -16.02 0.71 0.50
N ASP A 320 -15.91 1.27 -0.69
CA ASP A 320 -15.09 2.44 -0.93
C ASP A 320 -15.91 3.74 -0.88
N GLN A 321 -15.27 4.83 -0.48
CA GLN A 321 -15.83 6.18 -0.54
C GLN A 321 -15.02 7.00 -1.53
N LEU A 322 -15.64 7.35 -2.65
CA LEU A 322 -15.00 8.13 -3.71
C LEU A 322 -15.62 9.52 -3.76
N ARG A 323 -14.78 10.56 -3.73
CA ARG A 323 -15.18 11.95 -3.92
C ARG A 323 -14.29 12.59 -4.99
N GLY A 324 -14.86 12.95 -6.14
CA GLY A 324 -14.11 13.59 -7.22
C GLY A 324 -13.61 14.95 -6.79
N GLY A 325 -14.53 15.85 -6.48
CA GLY A 325 -14.19 17.19 -6.02
C GLY A 325 -14.63 18.22 -7.05
N ALA A 326 -13.74 19.11 -7.48
CA ALA A 326 -14.06 20.08 -8.52
C ALA A 326 -13.40 19.70 -9.84
N GLY A 327 -14.18 19.50 -10.90
CA GLY A 327 -13.68 19.14 -12.22
C GLY A 327 -14.58 18.12 -12.88
N ALA A 328 -14.23 17.66 -14.09
CA ALA A 328 -14.95 16.57 -14.75
C ALA A 328 -14.28 15.24 -14.41
N ASP A 329 -14.80 14.56 -13.41
CA ASP A 329 -14.18 13.40 -12.78
C ASP A 329 -14.73 12.07 -13.31
N VAL A 330 -13.91 11.02 -13.18
CA VAL A 330 -14.31 9.63 -13.43
C VAL A 330 -14.11 8.82 -12.16
N LEU A 331 -15.23 8.37 -11.58
CA LEU A 331 -15.23 7.55 -10.37
C LEU A 331 -15.70 6.13 -10.73
N ASP A 332 -14.91 5.14 -10.32
CA ASP A 332 -15.19 3.71 -10.48
C ASP A 332 -15.09 3.04 -9.11
N GLY A 333 -16.23 2.67 -8.52
CA GLY A 333 -16.28 1.99 -7.22
C GLY A 333 -15.59 0.63 -7.28
N GLY A 334 -15.90 -0.13 -8.33
CA GLY A 334 -15.30 -1.42 -8.62
C GLY A 334 -16.19 -2.56 -8.13
N GLY A 335 -15.87 -3.21 -7.03
CA GLY A 335 -16.73 -4.20 -6.40
C GLY A 335 -16.90 -3.90 -4.92
N GLY A 336 -17.97 -4.41 -4.33
CA GLY A 336 -18.39 -4.04 -2.98
C GLY A 336 -19.47 -2.97 -3.02
N ASN A 337 -19.87 -2.49 -1.84
CA ASN A 337 -20.95 -1.50 -1.73
C ASN A 337 -20.31 -0.13 -1.58
N ASP A 338 -20.25 0.61 -2.68
CA ASP A 338 -19.48 1.83 -2.76
C ASP A 338 -20.35 3.07 -2.58
N ARG A 339 -19.71 4.18 -2.24
CA ARG A 339 -20.36 5.48 -2.17
C ARG A 339 -19.59 6.51 -3.01
N LEU A 340 -20.23 6.98 -4.07
CA LEU A 340 -19.65 7.86 -5.07
C LEU A 340 -20.28 9.25 -5.00
N ASN A 341 -19.46 10.28 -4.93
CA ASN A 341 -19.86 11.69 -5.05
C ASN A 341 -18.94 12.32 -6.11
N GLY A 342 -19.49 12.67 -7.27
CA GLY A 342 -18.73 13.34 -8.33
C GLY A 342 -18.16 14.67 -7.83
N GLY A 343 -19.01 15.48 -7.22
CA GLY A 343 -18.65 16.78 -6.70
C GLY A 343 -19.23 17.85 -7.61
N ALA A 344 -18.46 18.88 -7.91
CA ALA A 344 -18.84 19.94 -8.83
C ALA A 344 -18.21 19.70 -10.20
N GLY A 345 -19.03 19.58 -11.24
CA GLY A 345 -18.55 19.42 -12.60
C GLY A 345 -19.49 18.59 -13.44
N ASN A 346 -18.98 17.80 -14.37
CA ASN A 346 -19.83 16.88 -15.13
C ASN A 346 -19.18 15.51 -15.03
N ASP A 347 -19.65 14.71 -14.08
CA ASP A 347 -18.92 13.55 -13.65
C ASP A 347 -19.45 12.26 -14.27
N ARG A 348 -18.55 11.28 -14.42
CA ARG A 348 -18.90 9.93 -14.84
C ARG A 348 -18.71 8.98 -13.66
N LEU A 349 -19.82 8.44 -13.18
CA LEU A 349 -19.88 7.57 -12.01
C LEU A 349 -20.19 6.13 -12.45
N ILE A 350 -19.37 5.18 -12.00
CA ILE A 350 -19.50 3.75 -12.25
C ILE A 350 -19.55 3.08 -10.88
N GLY A 351 -20.70 2.51 -10.49
CA GLY A 351 -20.83 1.81 -9.22
C GLY A 351 -20.03 0.52 -9.22
N GLY A 352 -20.15 -0.25 -10.31
CA GLY A 352 -19.45 -1.51 -10.47
C GLY A 352 -20.27 -2.67 -9.94
N GLY A 353 -19.85 -3.34 -8.86
CA GLY A 353 -20.47 -4.57 -8.39
C GLY A 353 -20.85 -4.53 -6.92
N GLY A 354 -22.10 -4.25 -6.61
CA GLY A 354 -22.64 -4.30 -5.25
C GLY A 354 -23.92 -3.47 -5.19
N ALA A 355 -24.24 -2.97 -4.00
CA ALA A 355 -25.31 -1.99 -3.81
C ALA A 355 -24.67 -0.61 -3.59
N ASP A 356 -24.67 0.20 -4.64
CA ASP A 356 -23.87 1.43 -4.69
C ASP A 356 -24.71 2.69 -4.44
N GLY A 357 -24.16 3.62 -3.67
CA GLY A 357 -24.79 4.90 -3.33
C GLY A 357 -24.19 6.06 -4.10
N PHE A 358 -25.01 6.80 -4.84
CA PHE A 358 -24.58 7.96 -5.63
C PHE A 358 -25.12 9.26 -5.02
N VAL A 359 -24.23 10.18 -4.68
CA VAL A 359 -24.56 11.41 -3.95
C VAL A 359 -24.57 12.60 -4.89
N LEU A 360 -25.72 13.27 -5.00
CA LEU A 360 -25.87 14.50 -5.79
C LEU A 360 -26.22 15.68 -4.87
N GLN A 361 -25.61 16.83 -5.14
CA GLN A 361 -25.72 18.06 -4.37
C GLN A 361 -25.91 19.27 -5.29
N THR A 362 -26.36 20.40 -4.74
CA THR A 362 -26.52 21.64 -5.51
C THR A 362 -25.17 22.10 -6.08
N GLY A 363 -25.16 22.60 -7.32
CA GLY A 363 -23.91 22.98 -8.00
C GLY A 363 -23.04 21.79 -8.40
N GLY A 364 -23.60 20.58 -8.41
CA GLY A 364 -22.92 19.37 -8.86
C GLY A 364 -22.73 19.31 -10.36
N GLY A 365 -23.55 20.02 -11.13
CA GLY A 365 -23.51 20.03 -12.59
C GLY A 365 -24.18 18.81 -13.22
N ALA A 366 -23.72 18.35 -14.39
CA ALA A 366 -24.42 17.34 -15.19
C ALA A 366 -23.72 15.98 -15.16
N ASP A 367 -24.13 15.16 -14.19
CA ASP A 367 -23.53 13.86 -13.90
C ASP A 367 -24.18 12.72 -14.70
N ARG A 368 -23.39 11.66 -14.90
CA ARG A 368 -23.81 10.41 -15.54
C ARG A 368 -23.44 9.21 -14.70
N ILE A 369 -24.45 8.48 -14.24
CA ILE A 369 -24.28 7.14 -13.68
C ILE A 369 -24.40 6.13 -14.81
N VAL A 370 -23.38 5.30 -14.97
CA VAL A 370 -23.21 4.43 -16.14
C VAL A 370 -23.97 3.11 -16.01
N ASP A 371 -24.15 2.61 -14.79
CA ASP A 371 -24.56 1.23 -14.51
C ASP A 371 -25.53 1.11 -13.31
N PHE A 372 -26.41 2.12 -13.13
CA PHE A 372 -27.40 2.12 -12.05
C PHE A 372 -28.37 0.93 -12.12
N ARG A 373 -28.34 0.06 -11.11
CA ARG A 373 -29.11 -1.19 -11.04
C ARG A 373 -29.93 -1.27 -9.75
N LEU A 374 -31.19 -0.86 -9.83
CA LEU A 374 -32.20 -1.05 -8.76
C LEU A 374 -32.26 -2.49 -8.23
N ALA A 375 -32.10 -3.49 -9.12
CA ALA A 375 -32.15 -4.90 -8.74
C ALA A 375 -30.97 -5.35 -7.88
N HIS A 376 -29.86 -4.60 -7.90
CA HIS A 376 -28.65 -4.88 -7.11
C HIS A 376 -28.60 -4.03 -5.82
N GLY A 377 -29.55 -3.12 -5.64
CA GLY A 377 -29.65 -2.28 -4.44
C GLY A 377 -29.03 -0.90 -4.57
N ASP A 378 -28.68 -0.47 -5.79
CA ASP A 378 -28.17 0.87 -6.03
C ASP A 378 -29.19 1.93 -5.64
N TRP A 379 -28.70 3.04 -5.10
CA TRP A 379 -29.53 4.10 -4.53
C TRP A 379 -28.91 5.48 -4.76
N LEU A 380 -29.76 6.50 -4.75
CA LEU A 380 -29.40 7.90 -4.90
C LEU A 380 -29.56 8.60 -3.56
N GLN A 381 -28.58 9.41 -3.18
CA GLN A 381 -28.72 10.41 -2.15
C GLN A 381 -28.83 11.79 -2.80
N LEU A 382 -29.97 12.44 -2.60
CA LEU A 382 -30.26 13.75 -3.19
C LEU A 382 -30.36 14.79 -2.07
N ASP A 383 -29.51 15.81 -2.14
CA ASP A 383 -29.63 16.99 -1.28
C ASP A 383 -30.94 17.74 -1.58
N ASP A 384 -31.73 18.05 -0.55
CA ASP A 384 -32.99 18.79 -0.73
C ASP A 384 -32.80 20.23 -1.24
N ALA A 385 -31.57 20.76 -1.18
CA ALA A 385 -31.18 22.02 -1.80
C ALA A 385 -31.20 21.99 -3.34
N LEU A 386 -31.37 20.82 -3.98
CA LEU A 386 -31.58 20.70 -5.43
C LEU A 386 -32.93 21.27 -5.90
N TRP A 387 -33.89 21.50 -4.99
CA TRP A 387 -35.20 22.06 -5.34
C TRP A 387 -35.72 22.99 -4.24
N SER A 388 -36.81 23.70 -4.54
CA SER A 388 -37.47 24.55 -3.55
C SER A 388 -38.57 23.79 -2.78
N GLY A 389 -38.53 23.85 -1.45
CA GLY A 389 -39.54 23.28 -0.56
C GLY A 389 -39.37 21.79 -0.31
N THR A 390 -40.26 21.20 0.49
CA THR A 390 -40.16 19.78 0.87
C THR A 390 -40.89 18.89 -0.13
N LEU A 391 -40.17 17.91 -0.69
CA LEU A 391 -40.71 16.88 -1.57
C LEU A 391 -40.47 15.48 -0.99
N THR A 392 -41.40 14.56 -1.23
CA THR A 392 -41.14 13.13 -1.05
C THR A 392 -40.38 12.58 -2.26
N ALA A 393 -39.68 11.45 -2.12
CA ALA A 393 -38.98 10.80 -3.24
C ALA A 393 -39.89 10.56 -4.46
N SER A 394 -41.15 10.16 -4.25
CA SER A 394 -42.12 9.99 -5.35
C SER A 394 -42.44 11.32 -6.05
N GLN A 395 -42.48 12.43 -5.31
CA GLN A 395 -42.68 13.76 -5.90
C GLN A 395 -41.42 14.24 -6.63
N VAL A 396 -40.22 13.90 -6.14
CA VAL A 396 -38.96 14.20 -6.85
C VAL A 396 -38.94 13.50 -8.20
N VAL A 397 -39.17 12.18 -8.24
CA VAL A 397 -39.24 11.41 -9.50
C VAL A 397 -40.30 11.99 -10.43
N GLY A 398 -41.51 12.24 -9.92
CA GLY A 398 -42.61 12.73 -10.76
C GLY A 398 -42.46 14.17 -11.29
N ARG A 399 -41.57 14.98 -10.70
CA ARG A 399 -41.35 16.38 -11.11
C ARG A 399 -40.08 16.58 -11.92
N HIS A 400 -39.04 15.79 -11.65
CA HIS A 400 -37.71 16.02 -12.17
C HIS A 400 -37.23 14.95 -13.13
N ALA A 401 -37.82 13.73 -13.12
CA ALA A 401 -37.33 12.62 -13.92
C ALA A 401 -38.16 12.39 -15.19
N ASP A 402 -37.48 12.35 -16.33
CA ASP A 402 -38.04 12.00 -17.63
C ASP A 402 -37.29 10.80 -18.24
N ILE A 403 -38.01 9.88 -18.87
CA ILE A 403 -37.40 8.84 -19.69
C ILE A 403 -37.01 9.47 -21.03
N VAL A 404 -35.72 9.43 -21.35
CA VAL A 404 -35.15 9.98 -22.59
C VAL A 404 -34.41 8.89 -23.37
N SER A 405 -33.83 9.24 -24.51
CA SER A 405 -33.04 8.28 -25.28
C SER A 405 -31.84 7.81 -24.46
N GLY A 406 -31.76 6.49 -24.23
CA GLY A 406 -30.63 5.85 -23.55
C GLY A 406 -30.67 5.90 -22.02
N GLY A 407 -31.74 6.36 -21.37
CA GLY A 407 -31.81 6.39 -19.91
C GLY A 407 -32.93 7.22 -19.31
N VAL A 408 -32.82 7.47 -18.00
CA VAL A 408 -33.64 8.43 -17.26
C VAL A 408 -32.81 9.68 -16.96
N LEU A 409 -33.36 10.86 -17.26
CA LEU A 409 -32.75 12.15 -16.93
C LEU A 409 -33.52 12.79 -15.78
N PHE A 410 -32.84 13.10 -14.68
CA PHE A 410 -33.31 14.06 -13.69
C PHE A 410 -32.79 15.45 -14.07
N ASP A 411 -33.68 16.43 -14.23
CA ASP A 411 -33.32 17.85 -14.39
C ASP A 411 -33.83 18.64 -13.18
N PHE A 412 -32.90 19.09 -12.33
CA PHE A 412 -33.20 19.87 -11.13
C PHE A 412 -33.21 21.38 -11.39
N GLY A 413 -32.87 21.81 -12.61
CA GLY A 413 -32.65 23.22 -12.94
C GLY A 413 -31.27 23.71 -12.48
N GLY A 414 -30.95 24.98 -12.73
CA GLY A 414 -29.67 25.57 -12.31
C GLY A 414 -28.41 25.02 -13.00
N GLY A 415 -28.54 24.00 -13.86
CA GLY A 415 -27.44 23.26 -14.47
C GLY A 415 -27.24 21.87 -13.85
N ASP A 416 -27.88 21.59 -12.71
CA ASP A 416 -27.77 20.32 -12.00
C ASP A 416 -28.65 19.25 -12.64
N ARG A 417 -28.01 18.20 -13.14
CA ARG A 417 -28.65 17.12 -13.88
C ARG A 417 -28.03 15.78 -13.51
N LEU A 418 -28.84 14.75 -13.51
CA LEU A 418 -28.39 13.37 -13.35
C LEU A 418 -28.94 12.50 -14.47
N PHE A 419 -28.05 11.88 -15.24
CA PHE A 419 -28.41 10.89 -16.23
C PHE A 419 -28.13 9.49 -15.73
N LEU A 420 -29.19 8.71 -15.51
CA LEU A 420 -29.11 7.27 -15.24
C LEU A 420 -29.11 6.52 -16.58
N GLN A 421 -27.92 6.11 -17.01
CA GLN A 421 -27.77 5.41 -18.27
C GLN A 421 -28.47 4.04 -18.23
N ASP A 422 -29.10 3.68 -19.36
CA ASP A 422 -29.75 2.39 -19.63
C ASP A 422 -30.92 2.03 -18.68
N VAL A 423 -31.27 2.91 -17.74
CA VAL A 423 -32.51 2.82 -16.96
C VAL A 423 -33.69 3.19 -17.86
N THR A 424 -34.66 2.28 -18.03
CA THR A 424 -35.77 2.46 -18.97
C THR A 424 -37.13 2.67 -18.31
N THR A 425 -37.18 2.85 -16.99
CA THR A 425 -38.44 3.00 -16.24
C THR A 425 -38.26 3.90 -15.02
N LEU A 426 -39.32 4.61 -14.63
CA LEU A 426 -39.38 5.37 -13.37
C LEU A 426 -39.89 4.52 -12.20
N ASN A 427 -40.45 3.35 -12.47
CA ASN A 427 -41.02 2.49 -11.45
C ASN A 427 -39.94 2.00 -10.48
N GLY A 428 -40.17 2.18 -9.19
CA GLY A 428 -39.25 1.76 -8.14
C GLY A 428 -38.15 2.78 -7.82
N LEU A 429 -37.87 3.77 -8.68
CA LEU A 429 -36.82 4.78 -8.42
C LEU A 429 -37.05 5.53 -7.11
N ALA A 430 -38.31 5.89 -6.80
CA ALA A 430 -38.64 6.59 -5.56
C ALA A 430 -38.29 5.80 -4.28
N ALA A 431 -38.22 4.46 -4.34
CA ALA A 431 -37.83 3.64 -3.20
C ALA A 431 -36.31 3.55 -3.02
N ALA A 432 -35.55 3.95 -4.03
CA ALA A 432 -34.09 3.97 -4.03
C ALA A 432 -33.53 5.40 -3.86
N ILE A 433 -34.35 6.37 -3.48
CA ILE A 433 -33.93 7.76 -3.24
C ILE A 433 -33.99 8.03 -1.74
N ASP A 434 -32.85 8.42 -1.20
CA ASP A 434 -32.70 9.04 0.12
C ASP A 434 -32.57 10.57 -0.07
N ILE A 435 -33.36 11.34 0.68
CA ILE A 435 -33.34 12.80 0.63
C ILE A 435 -32.72 13.30 1.93
N ILE A 436 -31.67 14.11 1.82
CA ILE A 436 -30.92 14.65 2.97
C ILE A 436 -31.02 16.16 3.11
#